data_AF-A0A150I0E9-F1
#
_entry.id   AF-A0A150I0E9-F1
#
_cell.length_a   1.000
_cell.length_b   1.000
_cell.length_c   1.000
_cell.angle_alpha   90.00
_cell.angle_beta   90.00
_cell.angle_gamma   90.00
#
_symmetry.space_group_name_H-M   'P 1'
#
loop_
_entity.id
_entity.type
_entity.pdbx_description
1 polymer ?
#
loop_
_entity_poly.entity_id
_entity_poly.type
_entity_poly.pdbx_seq_one_letter_code
_entity_poly.pdbx_strand_id
1 'polypeptide(L)'
;MKREEPLLIVLDDLDRLTTQELRMIFQLVKANTDFPNVTFLLLFQKDIVEERLTDKSQQGEEYLEKIIQIPFYTPKLEHSKIEKVLFYRLENILNQYLNLNFDSKRWGNIYHGGLKFYFNNLRNVYRFTSSLAFQFSLFNGKKTFEANPVDLISIECLRIFESEAIKELSNSIKAFTTFKSSSSSSSYEKEKFKHQIERVISKVPTERSNQFENVIIELFPTIEWIVKNTYYPYEEYNKWFTELRICHPKHFEKYFRLSLTENEFSASDFEEFLELCSDRKMLEEKILDLNSTGILKEFISQFESYSDRVPKSSLKEYLYALLDTADKVSDKTSGFMDIFSAQTHIFRLINFCLNRIEDKTERADFIIKYMCHNKGLSSISKLLNSEERNQSEGKETIFDTSDFNFIKCEFIRNIKNISVTNPDVLLQYNSFLSLMYSWKKWGNNQDILSWFQSITTDYQSTIKILSKFAQTNHSYNSGDYTSRENHYIKADTVEDFLDINRIKTIFDAIDLSTLSVEDQNIIQLFKQGIENKANGTEEN
;
A
#
# COMPACT_ATOMS: atom_id res chain seq x y z
N MET A 1 12.07 5.64 75.94
CA MET A 1 12.99 4.93 75.03
C MET A 1 13.57 5.95 74.06
N LYS A 2 14.89 6.13 74.01
CA LYS A 2 15.56 6.91 72.96
C LYS A 2 16.08 5.92 71.92
N ARG A 3 15.70 6.08 70.64
CA ARG A 3 16.36 5.34 69.55
C ARG A 3 17.79 5.84 69.43
N GLU A 4 18.75 4.96 69.20
CA GLU A 4 20.14 5.36 68.91
C GLU A 4 20.31 5.79 67.45
N GLU A 5 19.57 5.17 66.52
CA GLU A 5 19.64 5.48 65.09
C GLU A 5 18.44 6.29 64.58
N PRO A 6 18.66 7.25 63.66
CA PRO A 6 17.60 8.04 63.02
C PRO A 6 16.65 7.18 62.19
N LEU A 7 15.34 7.45 62.29
CA LEU A 7 14.28 6.83 61.49
C LEU A 7 13.60 7.90 60.62
N LEU A 8 13.61 7.71 59.31
CA LEU A 8 12.82 8.52 58.37
C LEU A 8 11.56 7.75 57.97
N ILE A 9 10.41 8.36 58.21
CA ILE A 9 9.10 7.86 57.77
C ILE A 9 8.65 8.74 56.60
N VAL A 10 8.54 8.15 55.42
CA VAL A 10 8.07 8.84 54.21
C VAL A 10 6.60 8.49 53.98
N LEU A 11 5.76 9.51 53.89
CA LEU A 11 4.33 9.38 53.58
C LEU A 11 4.06 10.07 52.24
N ASP A 12 3.60 9.30 51.26
CA ASP A 12 3.32 9.75 49.88
C ASP A 12 1.82 9.66 49.55
N ASP A 13 1.39 10.34 48.48
CA ASP A 13 0.00 10.39 47.97
C ASP A 13 -1.04 10.82 49.05
N LEU A 14 -0.67 11.66 50.03
CA LEU A 14 -1.62 12.11 51.07
C LEU A 14 -2.81 12.88 50.47
N ASP A 15 -2.61 13.57 49.34
CA ASP A 15 -3.65 14.27 48.57
C ASP A 15 -4.68 13.34 47.91
N ARG A 16 -4.57 12.02 48.06
CA ARG A 16 -5.61 11.05 47.66
C ARG A 16 -6.52 10.62 48.80
N LEU A 17 -6.15 10.91 50.04
CA LEU A 17 -6.91 10.50 51.23
C LEU A 17 -8.17 11.34 51.42
N THR A 18 -9.22 10.72 51.95
CA THR A 18 -10.43 11.46 52.36
C THR A 18 -10.09 12.46 53.47
N THR A 19 -10.92 13.50 53.66
CA THR A 19 -10.71 14.49 54.71
C THR A 19 -10.54 13.87 56.11
N GLN A 20 -11.28 12.80 56.42
CA GLN A 20 -11.17 12.12 57.71
C GLN A 20 -9.83 11.40 57.86
N GLU A 21 -9.43 10.62 56.86
CA GLU A 21 -8.14 9.91 56.84
C GLU A 21 -6.97 10.89 56.91
N LEU A 22 -7.02 11.97 56.13
CA LEU A 22 -6.01 13.02 56.09
C LEU A 22 -5.82 13.63 57.48
N ARG A 23 -6.92 14.01 58.16
CA ARG A 23 -6.87 14.54 59.54
C ARG A 23 -6.29 13.53 60.52
N MET A 24 -6.66 12.26 60.42
CA MET A 24 -6.11 11.21 61.28
C MET A 24 -4.59 11.05 61.08
N ILE A 25 -4.12 11.03 59.84
CA ILE A 25 -2.68 10.95 59.53
C ILE A 25 -1.94 12.17 60.07
N PHE A 26 -2.44 13.38 59.84
CA PHE A 26 -1.79 14.59 60.37
C PHE A 26 -1.79 14.67 61.89
N GLN A 27 -2.88 14.22 62.55
CA GLN A 27 -2.92 14.09 64.00
C GLN A 27 -1.90 13.06 64.52
N LEU A 28 -1.76 11.93 63.83
CA LEU A 28 -0.76 10.92 64.15
C LEU A 28 0.65 11.49 63.99
N VAL A 29 0.95 12.17 62.88
CA VAL A 29 2.24 12.82 62.68
C VAL A 29 2.51 13.80 63.82
N LYS A 30 1.57 14.71 64.11
CA LYS A 30 1.68 15.70 65.19
C LYS A 30 1.91 15.06 66.56
N ALA A 31 1.25 13.95 66.87
CA ALA A 31 1.42 13.25 68.14
C ALA A 31 2.78 12.55 68.27
N ASN A 32 3.47 12.30 67.16
CA ASN A 32 4.71 11.54 67.09
C ASN A 32 5.93 12.39 66.65
N THR A 33 5.78 13.69 66.39
CA THR A 33 6.89 14.55 65.93
C THR A 33 7.95 14.82 67.00
N ASP A 34 7.61 14.67 68.28
CA ASP A 34 8.52 14.97 69.40
C ASP A 34 9.43 13.78 69.78
N PHE A 35 9.29 12.64 69.08
CA PHE A 35 10.13 11.48 69.37
C PHE A 35 11.58 11.71 68.92
N PRO A 36 12.56 11.48 69.81
CA PRO A 36 13.97 11.65 69.46
C PRO A 36 14.36 10.66 68.36
N ASN A 37 15.11 11.15 67.37
CA ASN A 37 15.59 10.38 66.21
C ASN A 37 14.47 9.83 65.30
N VAL A 38 13.33 10.51 65.22
CA VAL A 38 12.25 10.21 64.25
C VAL A 38 11.98 11.45 63.39
N THR A 39 11.91 11.28 62.08
CA THR A 39 11.60 12.36 61.12
C THR A 39 10.51 11.90 60.17
N PHE A 40 9.52 12.74 59.94
CA PHE A 40 8.47 12.51 58.95
C PHE A 40 8.73 13.37 57.71
N LEU A 41 8.73 12.74 56.53
CA LEU A 41 8.74 13.41 55.24
C LEU A 41 7.38 13.19 54.59
N LEU A 42 6.64 14.29 54.40
CA LEU A 42 5.29 14.27 53.84
C LEU A 42 5.34 14.78 52.39
N LEU A 43 4.82 13.98 51.46
CA LEU A 43 4.74 14.31 50.03
C LEU A 43 3.27 14.42 49.64
N PHE A 44 2.84 15.60 49.17
CA PHE A 44 1.45 15.86 48.81
C PHE A 44 1.29 17.15 48.00
N GLN A 45 0.15 17.29 47.33
CA GLN A 45 -0.27 18.54 46.67
C GLN A 45 -0.86 19.51 47.70
N LYS A 46 -0.18 20.65 47.92
CA LYS A 46 -0.51 21.63 48.98
C LYS A 46 -1.96 22.12 48.86
N ASP A 47 -2.34 22.56 47.67
CA ASP A 47 -3.67 23.09 47.35
C ASP A 47 -4.81 22.12 47.70
N ILE A 48 -4.70 20.85 47.27
CA ILE A 48 -5.71 19.82 47.55
C ILE A 48 -5.81 19.54 49.06
N VAL A 49 -4.66 19.41 49.72
CA VAL A 49 -4.61 19.11 51.16
C VAL A 49 -5.15 20.27 51.98
N GLU A 50 -4.83 21.52 51.62
CA GLU A 50 -5.37 22.72 52.27
C GLU A 50 -6.87 22.82 52.10
N GLU A 51 -7.38 22.62 50.88
CA GLU A 51 -8.81 22.63 50.60
C GLU A 51 -9.55 21.59 51.47
N ARG A 52 -9.01 20.37 51.54
CA ARG A 52 -9.64 19.28 52.33
C ARG A 52 -9.53 19.47 53.84
N LEU A 53 -8.51 20.16 54.32
CA LEU A 53 -8.32 20.41 55.75
C LEU A 53 -9.06 21.66 56.23
N THR A 54 -9.38 22.58 55.33
CA THR A 54 -10.16 23.79 55.63
C THR A 54 -11.56 23.44 56.12
N ASP A 55 -11.97 24.01 57.26
CA ASP A 55 -13.34 23.93 57.75
C ASP A 55 -13.86 25.28 58.29
N LYS A 56 -15.07 25.29 58.84
CA LYS A 56 -15.71 26.51 59.37
C LYS A 56 -14.92 27.19 60.50
N SER A 57 -13.99 26.47 61.13
CA SER A 57 -13.24 26.92 62.31
C SER A 57 -11.78 27.25 62.01
N GLN A 58 -11.17 26.65 60.99
CA GLN A 58 -9.76 26.84 60.70
C GLN A 58 -9.47 26.68 59.20
N GLN A 59 -8.58 27.52 58.67
CA GLN A 59 -8.03 27.38 57.33
C GLN A 59 -7.01 26.23 57.26
N GLY A 60 -7.02 25.48 56.17
CA GLY A 60 -6.12 24.34 55.98
C GLY A 60 -4.64 24.74 56.00
N GLU A 61 -4.30 25.92 55.48
CA GLU A 61 -2.93 26.47 55.52
C GLU A 61 -2.43 26.62 56.98
N GLU A 62 -3.21 27.29 57.82
CA GLU A 62 -2.90 27.43 59.26
C GLU A 62 -2.84 26.08 59.98
N TYR A 63 -3.58 25.07 59.49
CA TYR A 63 -3.52 23.72 60.04
C TYR A 63 -2.20 23.04 59.71
N LEU A 64 -1.72 23.17 58.47
CA LEU A 64 -0.45 22.60 58.03
C LEU A 64 0.75 23.28 58.70
N GLU A 65 0.74 24.60 58.87
CA GLU A 65 1.82 25.35 59.57
C GLU A 65 2.07 24.85 61.00
N LYS A 66 1.03 24.33 61.68
CA LYS A 66 1.14 23.79 63.04
C LYS A 66 1.83 22.42 63.12
N ILE A 67 1.99 21.73 61.98
CA ILE A 67 2.48 20.34 61.93
C ILE A 67 3.77 20.27 61.12
N ILE A 68 3.86 21.02 60.02
CA ILE A 68 5.00 21.04 59.12
C ILE A 68 6.03 22.04 59.63
N GLN A 69 7.14 21.51 60.15
CA GLN A 69 8.24 22.34 60.66
C GLN A 69 9.01 23.04 59.54
N ILE A 70 9.23 22.34 58.41
CA ILE A 70 10.00 22.85 57.28
C ILE A 70 9.29 22.45 55.97
N PRO A 71 8.65 23.39 55.26
CA PRO A 71 8.06 23.12 53.95
C PRO A 71 9.14 23.17 52.85
N PHE A 72 9.17 22.15 52.01
CA PHE A 72 9.98 22.13 50.78
C PHE A 72 9.07 22.19 49.56
N TYR A 73 9.26 23.22 48.74
CA TYR A 73 8.55 23.36 47.48
C TYR A 73 9.42 22.81 46.34
N THR A 74 8.86 21.90 45.54
CA THR A 74 9.55 21.45 44.32
C THR A 74 9.58 22.59 43.31
N PRO A 75 10.78 23.06 42.87
CA PRO A 75 10.86 24.13 41.89
C PRO A 75 10.27 23.69 40.56
N LYS A 76 9.66 24.62 39.83
CA LYS A 76 9.23 24.36 38.46
C LYS A 76 10.47 24.08 37.61
N LEU A 77 10.50 22.90 36.98
CA LEU A 77 11.55 22.55 36.03
C LEU A 77 11.45 23.45 34.80
N GLU A 78 12.60 23.97 34.36
CA GLU A 78 12.69 24.68 33.09
C GLU A 78 12.30 23.74 31.94
N HIS A 79 11.47 24.24 31.02
CA HIS A 79 10.98 23.47 29.88
C HIS A 79 12.14 22.86 29.05
N SER A 80 13.25 23.58 28.91
CA SER A 80 14.44 23.11 28.19
C SER A 80 15.05 21.83 28.80
N LYS A 81 14.97 21.65 30.14
CA LYS A 81 15.44 20.43 30.80
C LYS A 81 14.49 19.27 30.55
N ILE A 82 13.19 19.52 30.49
CA ILE A 82 12.17 18.51 30.17
C ILE A 82 12.36 18.03 28.71
N GLU A 83 12.56 18.96 27.78
CA GLU A 83 12.84 18.63 26.37
C GLU A 83 14.09 17.77 26.21
N LYS A 84 15.17 18.09 26.93
CA LYS A 84 16.39 17.25 26.94
C LYS A 84 16.10 15.81 27.36
N VAL A 85 15.30 15.62 28.43
CA VAL A 85 14.93 14.28 28.90
C VAL A 85 14.04 13.57 27.87
N LEU A 86 13.09 14.29 27.25
CA LEU A 86 12.22 13.74 26.21
C LEU A 86 13.04 13.24 25.01
N PHE A 87 13.90 14.09 24.44
CA PHE A 87 14.68 13.74 23.25
C PHE A 87 15.69 12.64 23.53
N TYR A 88 16.35 12.65 24.69
CA TYR A 88 17.22 11.55 25.11
C TYR A 88 16.49 10.20 25.14
N ARG A 89 15.26 10.19 25.67
CA ARG A 89 14.44 8.96 25.71
C ARG A 89 13.93 8.55 24.33
N LEU A 90 13.57 9.51 23.47
CA LEU A 90 13.17 9.23 22.09
C LEU A 90 14.31 8.64 21.29
N GLU A 91 15.52 9.22 21.36
CA GLU A 91 16.72 8.66 20.72
C GLU A 91 16.99 7.23 21.19
N ASN A 92 16.88 6.97 22.50
CA ASN A 92 17.08 5.62 23.03
C ASN A 92 16.05 4.61 22.51
N ILE A 93 14.81 5.03 22.22
CA ILE A 93 13.80 4.15 21.61
C ILE A 93 14.12 3.94 20.13
N LEU A 94 14.41 5.01 19.39
CA LEU A 94 14.70 4.95 17.96
C LEU A 94 15.94 4.11 17.66
N ASN A 95 17.02 4.28 18.43
CA ASN A 95 18.28 3.57 18.24
C ASN A 95 18.21 2.06 18.50
N GLN A 96 17.08 1.54 19.00
CA GLN A 96 16.87 0.09 19.16
C GLN A 96 16.48 -0.61 17.87
N TYR A 97 16.01 0.13 16.86
CA TYR A 97 15.48 -0.42 15.62
C TYR A 97 16.35 -0.03 14.43
N LEU A 98 16.63 -1.00 13.56
CA LEU A 98 17.39 -0.78 12.33
C LEU A 98 16.47 -0.27 11.21
N ASN A 99 17.04 0.47 10.26
CA ASN A 99 16.35 0.94 9.05
C ASN A 99 15.10 1.79 9.28
N LEU A 100 15.08 2.60 10.34
CA LEU A 100 14.03 3.58 10.57
C LEU A 100 14.13 4.74 9.57
N ASN A 101 13.09 4.93 8.74
CA ASN A 101 12.97 6.11 7.90
C ASN A 101 12.44 7.31 8.74
N PHE A 102 13.32 7.94 9.51
CA PHE A 102 12.98 9.07 10.37
C PHE A 102 13.23 10.41 9.67
N ASP A 103 12.14 11.09 9.27
CA ASP A 103 12.21 12.45 8.75
C ASP A 103 12.33 13.47 9.90
N SER A 104 13.56 13.92 10.15
CA SER A 104 13.87 14.90 11.19
C SER A 104 13.24 16.27 10.96
N LYS A 105 13.06 16.68 9.70
CA LYS A 105 12.45 17.96 9.34
C LYS A 105 10.95 17.92 9.63
N ARG A 106 10.25 16.86 9.20
CA ARG A 106 8.83 16.69 9.49
C ARG A 106 8.58 16.52 10.98
N TRP A 107 9.42 15.76 11.68
CA TRP A 107 9.37 15.68 13.14
C TRP A 107 9.48 17.05 13.80
N GLY A 108 10.44 17.88 13.38
CA GLY A 108 10.59 19.24 13.91
C GLY A 108 9.35 20.11 13.71
N ASN A 109 8.74 20.05 12.51
CA ASN A 109 7.50 20.77 12.20
C ASN A 109 6.34 20.32 13.09
N ILE A 110 6.12 19.02 13.24
CA ILE A 110 5.05 18.47 14.08
C ILE A 110 5.30 18.79 15.57
N TYR A 111 6.54 18.65 16.02
CA TYR A 111 6.90 18.87 17.41
C TYR A 111 6.67 20.34 17.82
N HIS A 112 7.23 21.27 17.05
CA HIS A 112 7.08 22.71 17.33
C HIS A 112 5.70 23.25 16.94
N GLY A 113 5.04 22.63 15.96
CA GLY A 113 3.69 22.98 15.51
C GLY A 113 2.59 22.64 16.52
N GLY A 114 2.80 21.62 17.36
CA GLY A 114 1.84 21.33 18.44
C GLY A 114 2.24 20.32 19.52
N LEU A 115 3.09 19.33 19.26
CA LEU A 115 3.33 18.28 20.28
C LEU A 115 4.08 18.78 21.52
N LYS A 116 4.91 19.83 21.37
CA LYS A 116 5.68 20.44 22.47
C LYS A 116 4.80 20.79 23.69
N PHE A 117 3.58 21.25 23.47
CA PHE A 117 2.67 21.73 24.53
C PHE A 117 2.16 20.63 25.48
N TYR A 118 2.34 19.35 25.13
CA TYR A 118 1.95 18.23 25.99
C TYR A 118 3.02 17.90 27.05
N PHE A 119 4.25 18.37 26.87
CA PHE A 119 5.40 17.97 27.69
C PHE A 119 5.77 19.02 28.75
N ASN A 120 4.84 19.30 29.67
CA ASN A 120 5.02 20.31 30.72
C ASN A 120 5.72 19.79 31.98
N ASN A 121 5.88 18.47 32.14
CA ASN A 121 6.52 17.85 33.29
C ASN A 121 7.10 16.47 32.93
N LEU A 122 7.98 15.94 33.81
CA LEU A 122 8.62 14.64 33.60
C LEU A 122 7.63 13.47 33.62
N ARG A 123 6.51 13.57 34.37
CA ARG A 123 5.48 12.52 34.40
C ARG A 123 4.86 12.31 33.02
N ASN A 124 4.58 13.39 32.29
CA ASN A 124 4.07 13.35 30.92
C ASN A 124 5.09 12.70 29.97
N VAL A 125 6.37 13.07 30.10
CA VAL A 125 7.47 12.47 29.31
C VAL A 125 7.57 10.97 29.57
N TYR A 126 7.59 10.54 30.83
CA TYR A 126 7.70 9.13 31.18
C TYR A 126 6.47 8.33 30.75
N ARG A 127 5.26 8.88 30.94
CA ARG A 127 4.02 8.26 30.49
C ARG A 127 4.02 8.03 28.98
N PHE A 128 4.37 9.07 28.22
CA PHE A 128 4.44 9.01 26.77
C PHE A 128 5.50 8.02 26.27
N THR A 129 6.75 8.19 26.71
CA THR A 129 7.87 7.35 26.23
C THR A 129 7.72 5.88 26.61
N SER A 130 7.09 5.56 27.74
CA SER A 130 6.83 4.16 28.13
C SER A 130 5.78 3.51 27.22
N SER A 131 4.69 4.22 26.93
CA SER A 131 3.67 3.76 25.98
C SER A 131 4.24 3.63 24.57
N LEU A 132 5.03 4.61 24.16
CA LEU A 132 5.70 4.64 22.86
C LEU A 132 6.66 3.46 22.67
N ALA A 133 7.48 3.14 23.67
CA ALA A 133 8.40 2.01 23.61
C ALA A 133 7.67 0.68 23.40
N PHE A 134 6.52 0.51 24.06
CA PHE A 134 5.64 -0.63 23.84
C PHE A 134 5.05 -0.63 22.42
N GLN A 135 4.57 0.52 21.94
CA GLN A 135 4.00 0.57 20.59
C GLN A 135 5.05 0.30 19.51
N PHE A 136 6.28 0.82 19.66
CA PHE A 136 7.38 0.55 18.74
C PHE A 136 7.72 -0.94 18.65
N SER A 137 7.67 -1.68 19.77
CA SER A 137 8.00 -3.11 19.74
C SER A 137 7.00 -3.93 18.93
N LEU A 138 5.76 -3.45 18.78
CA LEU A 138 4.71 -4.10 17.98
C LEU A 138 4.89 -3.93 16.46
N PHE A 139 5.59 -2.89 16.01
CA PHE A 139 5.85 -2.62 14.59
C PHE A 139 7.22 -3.08 14.12
N ASN A 140 7.94 -3.85 14.93
CA ASN A 140 9.20 -4.42 14.53
C ASN A 140 8.96 -5.57 13.52
N GLY A 141 9.12 -5.27 12.23
CA GLY A 141 9.02 -6.27 11.16
C GLY A 141 10.24 -7.17 11.09
N LYS A 142 10.25 -8.06 10.09
CA LYS A 142 11.35 -9.01 9.88
C LYS A 142 12.63 -8.31 9.43
N LYS A 143 12.50 -7.33 8.53
CA LYS A 143 13.63 -6.61 7.93
C LYS A 143 13.58 -5.11 8.17
N THR A 144 12.39 -4.54 8.16
CA THR A 144 12.19 -3.11 8.31
C THR A 144 11.07 -2.83 9.30
N PHE A 145 11.03 -1.58 9.77
CA PHE A 145 10.00 -1.11 10.65
C PHE A 145 8.69 -0.91 9.88
N GLU A 146 7.59 -1.46 10.39
CA GLU A 146 6.31 -1.59 9.65
C GLU A 146 5.40 -0.35 9.74
N ALA A 147 5.92 0.75 10.29
CA ALA A 147 5.23 2.03 10.42
C ALA A 147 6.15 3.20 10.10
N ASN A 148 5.57 4.36 9.84
CA ASN A 148 6.30 5.61 9.82
C ASN A 148 6.59 6.04 11.27
N PRO A 149 7.86 6.20 11.69
CA PRO A 149 8.19 6.49 13.07
C PRO A 149 7.67 7.86 13.53
N VAL A 150 7.66 8.87 12.64
CA VAL A 150 7.16 10.21 12.97
C VAL A 150 5.65 10.19 13.19
N ASP A 151 4.89 9.48 12.34
CA ASP A 151 3.45 9.34 12.54
C ASP A 151 3.13 8.55 13.80
N LEU A 152 3.90 7.48 14.08
CA LEU A 152 3.69 6.65 15.27
C LEU A 152 3.92 7.42 16.57
N ILE A 153 5.01 8.19 16.64
CA ILE A 153 5.31 9.07 17.77
C ILE A 153 4.18 10.10 17.98
N SER A 154 3.71 10.68 16.88
CA SER A 154 2.71 11.74 16.92
C SER A 154 1.33 11.22 17.33
N ILE A 155 0.87 10.13 16.70
CA ILE A 155 -0.43 9.53 17.02
C ILE A 155 -0.45 8.99 18.45
N GLU A 156 0.67 8.46 18.94
CA GLU A 156 0.76 7.97 20.31
C GLU A 156 0.75 9.10 21.34
N CYS A 157 1.40 10.23 21.02
CA CYS A 157 1.30 11.44 21.82
C CYS A 157 -0.18 11.89 21.92
N LEU A 158 -0.85 12.02 20.78
CA LEU A 158 -2.26 12.41 20.73
C LEU A 158 -3.17 11.38 21.41
N ARG A 159 -2.88 10.07 21.32
CA ARG A 159 -3.65 9.03 22.00
C ARG A 159 -3.64 9.18 23.52
N ILE A 160 -2.51 9.60 24.08
CA ILE A 160 -2.30 9.76 25.52
C ILE A 160 -2.87 11.09 26.04
N PHE A 161 -2.78 12.16 25.27
CA PHE A 161 -3.17 13.50 25.74
C PHE A 161 -4.51 14.00 25.20
N GLU A 162 -4.99 13.49 24.06
CA GLU A 162 -6.24 13.86 23.37
C GLU A 162 -7.05 12.62 22.95
N SER A 163 -7.26 11.70 23.89
CA SER A 163 -7.86 10.39 23.63
C SER A 163 -9.25 10.45 22.99
N GLU A 164 -10.06 11.45 23.34
CA GLU A 164 -11.40 11.63 22.76
C GLU A 164 -11.34 12.02 21.28
N ALA A 165 -10.44 12.92 20.92
CA ALA A 165 -10.23 13.35 19.53
C ALA A 165 -9.73 12.18 18.68
N ILE A 166 -8.77 11.40 19.19
CA ILE A 166 -8.24 10.21 18.49
C ILE A 166 -9.32 9.13 18.29
N LYS A 167 -10.19 8.93 19.28
CA LYS A 167 -11.32 7.99 19.15
C LYS A 167 -12.33 8.45 18.08
N GLU A 168 -12.57 9.74 17.98
CA GLU A 168 -13.44 10.31 16.95
C GLU A 168 -12.80 10.24 15.55
N LEU A 169 -11.49 10.44 15.48
CA LEU A 169 -10.69 10.33 14.26
C LEU A 169 -10.71 8.90 13.72
N SER A 170 -10.55 7.89 14.58
CA SER A 170 -10.63 6.47 14.16
C SER A 170 -11.99 6.09 13.59
N ASN A 171 -13.07 6.78 13.96
CA ASN A 171 -14.40 6.57 13.38
C ASN A 171 -14.63 7.30 12.05
N SER A 172 -13.73 8.23 11.69
CA SER A 172 -13.89 9.15 10.56
C SER A 172 -12.85 8.91 9.46
N ILE A 173 -12.38 7.65 9.31
CA ILE A 173 -11.26 7.25 8.43
C ILE A 173 -11.33 7.89 7.04
N LYS A 174 -12.49 7.80 6.37
CA LYS A 174 -12.65 8.31 5.00
C LYS A 174 -12.35 9.80 4.88
N ALA A 175 -12.68 10.63 5.87
CA ALA A 175 -12.37 12.06 5.82
C ALA A 175 -10.86 12.32 5.86
N PHE A 176 -10.10 11.51 6.59
CA PHE A 176 -8.67 11.68 6.80
C PHE A 176 -7.80 10.93 5.79
N THR A 177 -8.34 9.98 5.02
CA THR A 177 -7.54 9.19 4.07
C THR A 177 -7.96 9.36 2.61
N THR A 178 -9.04 10.10 2.32
CA THR A 178 -9.50 10.30 0.94
C THR A 178 -8.55 11.24 0.19
N PHE A 179 -7.88 10.70 -0.82
CA PHE A 179 -7.00 11.43 -1.71
C PHE A 179 -7.76 12.05 -2.90
N LYS A 180 -7.41 13.28 -3.25
CA LYS A 180 -7.87 13.99 -4.44
C LYS A 180 -6.70 14.72 -5.10
N SER A 181 -6.48 14.45 -6.38
CA SER A 181 -5.43 15.09 -7.19
C SER A 181 -5.94 16.30 -7.99
N SER A 182 -7.25 16.49 -8.10
CA SER A 182 -7.86 17.61 -8.83
C SER A 182 -9.22 18.00 -8.26
N SER A 183 -9.68 19.20 -8.64
CA SER A 183 -10.87 19.87 -8.07
C SER A 183 -12.22 19.34 -8.58
N SER A 184 -12.32 18.08 -9.00
CA SER A 184 -13.52 17.50 -9.60
C SER A 184 -14.59 17.05 -8.59
N SER A 185 -14.44 17.38 -7.31
CA SER A 185 -15.29 16.86 -6.23
C SER A 185 -16.70 17.47 -6.22
N SER A 186 -17.70 16.62 -5.97
CA SER A 186 -19.04 17.07 -5.60
C SER A 186 -18.98 17.95 -4.33
N SER A 187 -19.64 19.11 -4.36
CA SER A 187 -19.65 20.05 -3.22
C SER A 187 -20.17 19.40 -1.93
N TYR A 188 -21.07 18.42 -2.06
CA TYR A 188 -21.67 17.68 -0.95
C TYR A 188 -20.67 16.79 -0.19
N GLU A 189 -19.82 16.03 -0.87
CA GLU A 189 -18.82 15.18 -0.20
C GLU A 189 -17.81 16.01 0.59
N LYS A 190 -17.41 17.15 0.03
CA LYS A 190 -16.48 18.07 0.69
C LYS A 190 -17.07 18.62 1.99
N GLU A 191 -18.32 19.05 1.98
CA GLU A 191 -19.01 19.56 3.18
C GLU A 191 -19.15 18.46 4.25
N LYS A 192 -19.49 17.23 3.82
CA LYS A 192 -19.59 16.08 4.72
C LYS A 192 -18.27 15.76 5.43
N PHE A 193 -17.15 15.72 4.69
CA PHE A 193 -15.84 15.46 5.28
C PHE A 193 -15.35 16.62 6.14
N LYS A 194 -15.64 17.87 5.75
CA LYS A 194 -15.34 19.04 6.56
C LYS A 194 -16.00 18.96 7.93
N HIS A 195 -17.29 18.64 8.00
CA HIS A 195 -17.99 18.44 9.28
C HIS A 195 -17.38 17.31 10.13
N GLN A 196 -16.91 16.22 9.50
CA GLN A 196 -16.24 15.15 10.24
C GLN A 196 -14.91 15.61 10.85
N ILE A 197 -14.12 16.41 10.12
CA ILE A 197 -12.87 16.99 10.61
C ILE A 197 -13.14 17.99 11.75
N GLU A 198 -14.09 18.90 11.59
CA GLU A 198 -14.50 19.86 12.64
C GLU A 198 -14.97 19.14 13.91
N ARG A 199 -15.69 18.01 13.75
CA ARG A 199 -16.14 17.20 14.88
C ARG A 199 -14.98 16.59 15.66
N VAL A 200 -13.88 16.21 15.01
CA VAL A 200 -12.65 15.74 15.68
C VAL A 200 -11.96 16.89 16.41
N ILE A 201 -11.79 18.03 15.74
CA ILE A 201 -11.11 19.21 16.31
C ILE A 201 -11.86 19.73 17.54
N SER A 202 -13.20 19.73 17.52
CA SER A 202 -14.03 20.20 18.64
C SER A 202 -13.94 19.35 19.92
N LYS A 203 -13.30 18.17 19.87
CA LYS A 203 -13.02 17.35 21.06
C LYS A 203 -11.83 17.85 21.88
N VAL A 204 -11.01 18.74 21.31
CA VAL A 204 -9.85 19.32 21.99
C VAL A 204 -10.24 20.67 22.61
N PRO A 205 -9.75 21.01 23.81
CA PRO A 205 -9.99 22.33 24.39
C PRO A 205 -9.57 23.47 23.44
N THR A 206 -10.34 24.55 23.43
CA THR A 206 -10.15 25.70 22.51
C THR A 206 -8.74 26.28 22.55
N GLU A 207 -8.11 26.29 23.72
CA GLU A 207 -6.72 26.75 23.92
C GLU A 207 -5.67 25.95 23.12
N ARG A 208 -5.97 24.69 22.81
CA ARG A 208 -5.07 23.75 22.14
C ARG A 208 -5.54 23.34 20.74
N SER A 209 -6.72 23.80 20.33
CA SER A 209 -7.36 23.45 19.05
C SER A 209 -6.46 23.75 17.86
N ASN A 210 -5.82 24.93 17.82
CA ASN A 210 -4.97 25.35 16.70
C ASN A 210 -3.71 24.46 16.60
N GLN A 211 -3.09 24.13 17.74
CA GLN A 211 -1.91 23.28 17.81
C GLN A 211 -2.23 21.86 17.39
N PHE A 212 -3.38 21.35 17.82
CA PHE A 212 -3.89 20.04 17.41
C PHE A 212 -4.17 20.01 15.91
N GLU A 213 -4.84 21.02 15.36
CA GLU A 213 -5.13 21.13 13.93
C GLU A 213 -3.83 21.13 13.09
N ASN A 214 -2.80 21.87 13.51
CA ASN A 214 -1.50 21.86 12.83
C ASN A 214 -0.88 20.47 12.79
N VAL A 215 -0.90 19.73 13.91
CA VAL A 215 -0.39 18.35 13.98
C VAL A 215 -1.21 17.43 13.07
N ILE A 216 -2.54 17.56 13.08
CA ILE A 216 -3.42 16.75 12.25
C ILE A 216 -3.22 17.01 10.75
N ILE A 217 -3.01 18.26 10.33
CA ILE A 217 -2.70 18.60 8.93
C ILE A 217 -1.38 17.95 8.49
N GLU A 218 -0.34 17.98 9.33
CA GLU A 218 0.94 17.35 9.04
C GLU A 218 0.83 15.82 8.98
N LEU A 219 0.04 15.19 9.86
CA LEU A 219 -0.20 13.74 9.83
C LEU A 219 -1.05 13.32 8.63
N PHE A 220 -2.05 14.14 8.28
CA PHE A 220 -3.05 13.87 7.25
C PHE A 220 -3.07 14.98 6.19
N PRO A 221 -2.02 15.10 5.34
CA PRO A 221 -1.99 16.09 4.26
C PRO A 221 -3.15 15.91 3.26
N THR A 222 -3.76 14.73 3.23
CA THR A 222 -5.02 14.39 2.56
C THR A 222 -6.20 15.30 2.93
N ILE A 223 -6.19 15.99 4.07
CA ILE A 223 -7.28 16.92 4.42
C ILE A 223 -7.09 18.33 3.83
N GLU A 224 -5.92 18.64 3.27
CA GLU A 224 -5.61 20.00 2.82
C GLU A 224 -6.48 20.45 1.63
N TRP A 225 -6.97 19.53 0.79
CA TRP A 225 -7.90 19.90 -0.29
C TRP A 225 -9.27 20.35 0.26
N ILE A 226 -9.62 19.92 1.48
CA ILE A 226 -10.84 20.32 2.19
C ILE A 226 -10.63 21.65 2.89
N VAL A 227 -9.55 21.77 3.68
CA VAL A 227 -9.29 22.91 4.56
C VAL A 227 -8.69 24.10 3.79
N LYS A 228 -7.71 23.83 2.92
CA LYS A 228 -6.89 24.86 2.24
C LYS A 228 -7.09 24.92 0.72
N ASN A 229 -7.86 23.99 0.12
CA ASN A 229 -7.96 23.79 -1.33
C ASN A 229 -6.63 23.41 -2.01
N THR A 230 -5.70 22.79 -1.27
CA THR A 230 -4.44 22.29 -1.82
C THR A 230 -4.61 20.86 -2.33
N TYR A 231 -4.14 20.58 -3.54
CA TYR A 231 -4.18 19.24 -4.14
C TYR A 231 -2.76 18.73 -4.36
N TYR A 232 -2.55 17.45 -4.10
CA TYR A 232 -1.26 16.80 -4.27
C TYR A 232 -1.24 15.92 -5.53
N PRO A 233 -0.10 15.82 -6.23
CA PRO A 233 0.07 14.88 -7.33
C PRO A 233 0.06 13.44 -6.81
N TYR A 234 -0.21 12.50 -7.72
CA TYR A 234 -0.25 11.07 -7.38
C TYR A 234 1.11 10.52 -6.91
N GLU A 235 2.21 11.13 -7.36
CA GLU A 235 3.57 10.81 -6.89
C GLU A 235 3.71 10.98 -5.38
N GLU A 236 3.13 12.05 -4.82
CA GLU A 236 3.19 12.31 -3.38
C GLU A 236 2.34 11.30 -2.60
N TYR A 237 1.21 10.88 -3.17
CA TYR A 237 0.37 9.81 -2.62
C TYR A 237 1.11 8.46 -2.58
N ASN A 238 1.88 8.14 -3.64
CA ASN A 238 2.73 6.95 -3.68
C ASN A 238 3.84 7.00 -2.64
N LYS A 239 4.46 8.18 -2.42
CA LYS A 239 5.44 8.35 -1.33
C LYS A 239 4.82 8.08 0.03
N TRP A 240 3.60 8.55 0.29
CA TRP A 240 2.94 8.27 1.57
C TRP A 240 2.69 6.77 1.79
N PHE A 241 2.45 6.01 0.71
CA PHE A 241 2.37 4.56 0.79
C PHE A 241 3.72 3.90 1.11
N THR A 242 4.80 4.27 0.40
CA THR A 242 6.13 3.67 0.61
C THR A 242 6.78 4.10 1.93
N GLU A 243 6.49 5.30 2.41
CA GLU A 243 6.91 5.81 3.72
C GLU A 243 6.03 5.30 4.87
N LEU A 244 5.05 4.43 4.58
CA LEU A 244 4.17 3.79 5.56
C LEU A 244 3.30 4.76 6.37
N ARG A 245 2.98 5.93 5.80
CA ARG A 245 2.31 7.02 6.50
C ARG A 245 0.86 6.70 6.88
N ILE A 246 0.41 7.24 8.01
CA ILE A 246 -0.94 7.03 8.55
C ILE A 246 -2.06 7.58 7.63
N CYS A 247 -1.75 8.59 6.81
CA CYS A 247 -2.72 9.19 5.91
C CYS A 247 -3.14 8.27 4.74
N HIS A 248 -2.36 7.25 4.43
CA HIS A 248 -2.69 6.32 3.37
C HIS A 248 -3.72 5.29 3.86
N PRO A 249 -4.85 5.05 3.16
CA PRO A 249 -5.92 4.14 3.60
C PRO A 249 -5.46 2.73 4.00
N LYS A 250 -4.53 2.15 3.24
CA LYS A 250 -3.96 0.81 3.53
C LYS A 250 -3.14 0.76 4.83
N HIS A 251 -2.62 1.90 5.27
CA HIS A 251 -1.77 2.01 6.45
C HIS A 251 -2.50 2.59 7.65
N PHE A 252 -3.67 3.20 7.47
CA PHE A 252 -4.36 3.87 8.56
C PHE A 252 -4.67 2.92 9.70
N GLU A 253 -5.27 1.76 9.38
CA GLU A 253 -5.85 0.89 10.39
C GLU A 253 -4.80 0.25 11.31
N LYS A 254 -3.60 -0.05 10.78
CA LYS A 254 -2.50 -0.59 11.59
C LYS A 254 -2.10 0.35 12.74
N TYR A 255 -2.21 1.67 12.61
CA TYR A 255 -1.88 2.61 13.70
C TYR A 255 -2.89 2.59 14.85
N PHE A 256 -4.09 2.05 14.65
CA PHE A 256 -5.13 1.97 15.69
C PHE A 256 -5.31 0.56 16.24
N ARG A 257 -4.69 -0.44 15.62
CA ARG A 257 -4.65 -1.83 16.08
C ARG A 257 -3.39 -2.08 16.93
N LEU A 258 -3.46 -3.08 17.80
CA LEU A 258 -2.34 -3.54 18.65
C LEU A 258 -1.60 -4.74 18.04
N SER A 259 -1.82 -5.03 16.76
CA SER A 259 -1.21 -6.17 16.06
C SER A 259 -1.00 -5.87 14.58
N LEU A 260 0.08 -6.40 14.01
CA LEU A 260 0.25 -6.48 12.57
C LEU A 260 -0.75 -7.51 12.02
N THR A 261 -1.46 -7.17 10.95
CA THR A 261 -2.39 -8.05 10.25
C THR A 261 -1.62 -9.12 9.49
N GLU A 262 -1.85 -10.40 9.77
CA GLU A 262 -1.16 -11.51 9.07
C GLU A 262 -1.53 -11.62 7.58
N ASN A 263 -2.66 -11.02 7.17
CA ASN A 263 -3.23 -11.16 5.82
C ASN A 263 -2.90 -9.99 4.88
N GLU A 264 -2.08 -9.02 5.30
CA GLU A 264 -1.66 -7.90 4.46
C GLU A 264 -0.15 -7.96 4.21
N PHE A 265 0.29 -7.55 3.01
CA PHE A 265 1.70 -7.49 2.68
C PHE A 265 2.41 -6.47 3.57
N SER A 266 3.46 -6.93 4.23
CA SER A 266 4.31 -6.09 5.09
C SER A 266 5.30 -5.29 4.25
N ALA A 267 5.83 -4.20 4.82
CA ALA A 267 6.95 -3.48 4.24
C ALA A 267 8.16 -4.41 4.10
N SER A 268 8.38 -5.31 5.06
CA SER A 268 9.42 -6.33 4.98
C SER A 268 9.29 -7.23 3.74
N ASP A 269 8.07 -7.60 3.33
CA ASP A 269 7.86 -8.44 2.13
C ASP A 269 8.29 -7.71 0.85
N PHE A 270 8.06 -6.39 0.76
CA PHE A 270 8.51 -5.58 -0.38
C PHE A 270 10.03 -5.39 -0.39
N GLU A 271 10.67 -5.25 0.77
CA GLU A 271 12.13 -5.17 0.88
C GLU A 271 12.81 -6.50 0.52
N GLU A 272 12.23 -7.62 0.96
CA GLU A 272 12.66 -8.95 0.53
C GLU A 272 12.57 -9.10 -0.99
N PHE A 273 11.50 -8.61 -1.60
CA PHE A 273 11.35 -8.63 -3.06
C PHE A 273 12.37 -7.72 -3.76
N LEU A 274 12.70 -6.55 -3.20
CA LEU A 274 13.72 -5.64 -3.75
C LEU A 274 15.12 -6.28 -3.76
N GLU A 275 15.48 -7.05 -2.74
CA GLU A 275 16.77 -7.77 -2.71
C GLU A 275 16.84 -8.87 -3.79
N LEU A 276 15.71 -9.56 -4.01
CA LEU A 276 15.58 -10.59 -5.05
C LEU A 276 15.70 -10.02 -6.47
N CYS A 277 15.52 -8.71 -6.67
CA CYS A 277 15.70 -8.07 -7.99
C CYS A 277 17.10 -8.28 -8.60
N SER A 278 18.10 -8.61 -7.78
CA SER A 278 19.46 -8.89 -8.24
C SER A 278 19.63 -10.30 -8.83
N ASP A 279 18.73 -11.25 -8.55
CA ASP A 279 18.80 -12.63 -9.02
C ASP A 279 17.56 -12.99 -9.87
N ARG A 280 17.80 -13.14 -11.18
CA ARG A 280 16.76 -13.47 -12.16
C ARG A 280 15.96 -14.73 -11.80
N LYS A 281 16.63 -15.80 -11.33
CA LYS A 281 15.96 -17.10 -11.09
C LYS A 281 15.13 -17.07 -9.83
N MET A 282 15.69 -16.52 -8.75
CA MET A 282 14.98 -16.44 -7.48
C MET A 282 13.77 -15.51 -7.57
N LEU A 283 13.89 -14.41 -8.33
CA LEU A 283 12.77 -13.52 -8.59
C LEU A 283 11.66 -14.19 -9.41
N GLU A 284 12.04 -14.94 -10.45
CA GLU A 284 11.08 -15.72 -11.26
C GLU A 284 10.31 -16.71 -10.38
N GLU A 285 10.99 -17.49 -9.56
CA GLU A 285 10.36 -18.44 -8.64
C GLU A 285 9.41 -17.74 -7.67
N LYS A 286 9.80 -16.59 -7.12
CA LYS A 286 8.95 -15.82 -6.20
C LYS A 286 7.69 -15.28 -6.88
N ILE A 287 7.80 -14.77 -8.11
CA ILE A 287 6.64 -14.29 -8.89
C ILE A 287 5.68 -15.44 -9.19
N LEU A 288 6.20 -16.62 -9.55
CA LEU A 288 5.39 -17.79 -9.85
C LEU A 288 4.72 -18.37 -8.60
N ASP A 289 5.40 -18.36 -7.45
CA ASP A 289 4.84 -18.75 -6.15
C ASP A 289 3.65 -17.85 -5.76
N LEU A 290 3.83 -16.53 -5.85
CA LEU A 290 2.76 -15.55 -5.64
C LEU A 290 1.60 -15.71 -6.64
N ASN A 291 1.89 -16.14 -7.87
CA ASN A 291 0.86 -16.42 -8.88
C ASN A 291 0.05 -17.65 -8.50
N SER A 292 0.72 -18.72 -8.05
CA SER A 292 0.08 -19.98 -7.67
C SER A 292 -0.85 -19.84 -6.46
N THR A 293 -0.54 -18.91 -5.56
CA THR A 293 -1.34 -18.57 -4.38
C THR A 293 -2.47 -17.58 -4.69
N GLY A 294 -2.52 -17.01 -5.90
CA GLY A 294 -3.56 -16.08 -6.34
C GLY A 294 -3.42 -14.65 -5.82
N ILE A 295 -2.33 -14.34 -5.12
CA ILE A 295 -2.11 -13.02 -4.46
C ILE A 295 -1.16 -12.11 -5.26
N LEU A 296 -0.56 -12.60 -6.35
CA LEU A 296 0.39 -11.87 -7.19
C LEU A 296 -0.11 -10.50 -7.63
N LYS A 297 -1.37 -10.44 -8.06
CA LYS A 297 -1.96 -9.20 -8.58
C LYS A 297 -1.93 -8.10 -7.52
N GLU A 298 -2.43 -8.40 -6.32
CA GLU A 298 -2.45 -7.43 -5.23
C GLU A 298 -1.03 -7.05 -4.84
N PHE A 299 -0.11 -8.02 -4.78
CA PHE A 299 1.30 -7.76 -4.44
C PHE A 299 1.96 -6.79 -5.43
N ILE A 300 1.93 -7.12 -6.73
CA ILE A 300 2.59 -6.32 -7.77
C ILE A 300 1.94 -4.95 -7.89
N SER A 301 0.61 -4.84 -7.77
CA SER A 301 -0.07 -3.54 -7.80
C SER A 301 0.43 -2.58 -6.71
N GLN A 302 0.77 -3.10 -5.53
CA GLN A 302 1.36 -2.32 -4.43
C GLN A 302 2.86 -2.08 -4.64
N PHE A 303 3.56 -3.07 -5.20
CA PHE A 303 4.98 -2.97 -5.51
C PHE A 303 5.30 -1.92 -6.58
N GLU A 304 4.35 -1.54 -7.44
CA GLU A 304 4.51 -0.41 -8.38
C GLU A 304 5.03 0.86 -7.70
N SER A 305 4.60 1.14 -6.45
CA SER A 305 5.09 2.29 -5.70
C SER A 305 6.55 2.17 -5.23
N TYR A 306 7.09 0.95 -5.13
CA TYR A 306 8.48 0.66 -4.74
C TYR A 306 9.44 0.59 -5.95
N SER A 307 8.93 0.67 -7.17
CA SER A 307 9.71 0.48 -8.40
C SER A 307 10.91 1.43 -8.55
N ASP A 308 10.83 2.66 -8.02
CA ASP A 308 11.93 3.63 -7.96
C ASP A 308 13.14 3.12 -7.15
N ARG A 309 12.89 2.26 -6.16
CA ARG A 309 13.92 1.77 -5.23
C ARG A 309 14.73 0.60 -5.79
N VAL A 310 14.34 0.04 -6.93
CA VAL A 310 15.13 -1.01 -7.60
C VAL A 310 16.51 -0.44 -7.96
N PRO A 311 17.63 -1.06 -7.55
CA PRO A 311 18.97 -0.56 -7.85
C PRO A 311 19.26 -0.55 -9.35
N LYS A 312 19.93 0.52 -9.86
CA LYS A 312 20.32 0.61 -11.28
C LYS A 312 21.17 -0.59 -11.74
N SER A 313 22.01 -1.14 -10.85
CA SER A 313 22.85 -2.32 -11.12
C SER A 313 22.07 -3.62 -11.33
N SER A 314 20.84 -3.70 -10.82
CA SER A 314 20.00 -4.91 -10.86
C SER A 314 18.87 -4.81 -11.88
N LEU A 315 18.77 -3.69 -12.60
CA LEU A 315 17.70 -3.45 -13.57
C LEU A 315 17.65 -4.52 -14.66
N LYS A 316 18.80 -5.03 -15.09
CA LYS A 316 18.87 -6.02 -16.17
C LYS A 316 18.27 -7.36 -15.76
N GLU A 317 18.68 -7.86 -14.62
CA GLU A 317 18.27 -9.15 -14.06
C GLU A 317 16.78 -9.08 -13.67
N TYR A 318 16.37 -7.97 -13.08
CA TYR A 318 14.97 -7.65 -12.79
C TYR A 318 14.10 -7.66 -14.04
N LEU A 319 14.51 -6.93 -15.09
CA LEU A 319 13.76 -6.82 -16.33
C LEU A 319 13.65 -8.15 -17.07
N TYR A 320 14.72 -8.97 -17.08
CA TYR A 320 14.65 -10.32 -17.63
C TYR A 320 13.66 -11.21 -16.86
N ALA A 321 13.68 -11.20 -15.53
CA ALA A 321 12.75 -11.98 -14.73
C ALA A 321 11.27 -11.58 -14.96
N LEU A 322 10.99 -10.28 -15.07
CA LEU A 322 9.65 -9.79 -15.41
C LEU A 322 9.21 -10.25 -16.80
N LEU A 323 10.10 -10.20 -17.79
CA LEU A 323 9.79 -10.63 -19.15
C LEU A 323 9.57 -12.15 -19.24
N ASP A 324 10.31 -12.95 -18.49
CA ASP A 324 10.17 -14.41 -18.47
C ASP A 324 8.87 -14.86 -17.79
N THR A 325 8.47 -14.17 -16.73
CA THR A 325 7.27 -14.50 -15.94
C THR A 325 6.00 -14.00 -16.59
N ALA A 326 6.06 -12.92 -17.38
CA ALA A 326 4.86 -12.30 -17.93
C ALA A 326 4.01 -13.21 -18.84
N ASP A 327 4.61 -14.20 -19.48
CA ASP A 327 3.87 -15.17 -20.31
C ASP A 327 3.28 -16.34 -19.49
N LYS A 328 3.76 -16.53 -18.26
CA LYS A 328 3.34 -17.60 -17.33
C LYS A 328 2.24 -17.15 -16.36
N VAL A 329 2.02 -15.84 -16.25
CA VAL A 329 1.03 -15.23 -15.36
C VAL A 329 -0.32 -15.11 -16.08
N SER A 330 -1.42 -15.25 -15.34
CA SER A 330 -2.76 -15.16 -15.93
C SER A 330 -3.09 -13.73 -16.40
N ASP A 331 -3.63 -13.60 -17.62
CA ASP A 331 -4.18 -12.33 -18.13
C ASP A 331 -5.67 -12.16 -17.79
N LYS A 332 -6.23 -13.03 -16.93
CA LYS A 332 -7.63 -12.95 -16.52
C LYS A 332 -7.83 -11.78 -15.55
N THR A 333 -8.88 -10.99 -15.79
CA THR A 333 -9.39 -10.00 -14.84
C THR A 333 -10.52 -10.61 -14.02
N SER A 334 -10.67 -10.19 -12.77
CA SER A 334 -11.65 -10.80 -11.86
C SER A 334 -13.06 -10.18 -11.98
N GLY A 335 -13.32 -9.34 -13.00
CA GLY A 335 -14.65 -8.76 -13.29
C GLY A 335 -14.63 -7.42 -14.04
N PHE A 336 -15.81 -6.87 -14.34
CA PHE A 336 -15.99 -5.62 -15.11
C PHE A 336 -15.35 -4.38 -14.44
N MET A 337 -15.39 -4.29 -13.11
CA MET A 337 -14.77 -3.19 -12.35
C MET A 337 -13.25 -3.37 -12.21
N ASP A 338 -12.73 -4.53 -12.59
CA ASP A 338 -11.33 -4.90 -12.44
C ASP A 338 -10.60 -4.81 -13.77
N ILE A 339 -10.08 -3.62 -14.06
CA ILE A 339 -9.57 -3.26 -15.39
C ILE A 339 -8.13 -3.78 -15.62
N PHE A 340 -7.39 -4.12 -14.55
CA PHE A 340 -5.96 -4.42 -14.63
C PHE A 340 -5.64 -5.85 -14.18
N SER A 341 -5.13 -6.67 -15.10
CA SER A 341 -4.63 -8.02 -14.80
C SER A 341 -3.25 -7.98 -14.13
N ALA A 342 -2.83 -9.08 -13.51
CA ALA A 342 -1.46 -9.22 -12.99
C ALA A 342 -0.41 -8.99 -14.09
N GLN A 343 -0.69 -9.46 -15.33
CA GLN A 343 0.16 -9.21 -16.48
C GLN A 343 0.24 -7.72 -16.84
N THR A 344 -0.84 -6.96 -16.64
CA THR A 344 -0.84 -5.50 -16.87
C THR A 344 0.08 -4.77 -15.89
N HIS A 345 0.08 -5.17 -14.62
CA HIS A 345 0.99 -4.60 -13.61
C HIS A 345 2.46 -4.95 -13.92
N ILE A 346 2.74 -6.19 -14.32
CA ILE A 346 4.08 -6.58 -14.79
C ILE A 346 4.52 -5.73 -15.98
N PHE A 347 3.62 -5.49 -16.95
CA PHE A 347 3.91 -4.65 -18.11
C PHE A 347 4.23 -3.19 -17.72
N ARG A 348 3.51 -2.62 -16.74
CA ARG A 348 3.83 -1.29 -16.21
C ARG A 348 5.21 -1.23 -15.58
N LEU A 349 5.58 -2.24 -14.79
CA LEU A 349 6.91 -2.33 -14.19
C LEU A 349 8.00 -2.45 -15.26
N ILE A 350 7.76 -3.22 -16.32
CA ILE A 350 8.66 -3.32 -17.49
C ILE A 350 8.88 -1.94 -18.10
N ASN A 351 7.80 -1.21 -18.43
CA ASN A 351 7.90 0.13 -19.02
C ASN A 351 8.63 1.10 -18.09
N PHE A 352 8.30 1.06 -16.80
CA PHE A 352 8.93 1.90 -15.81
C PHE A 352 10.44 1.66 -15.73
N CYS A 353 10.88 0.39 -15.68
CA CYS A 353 12.29 0.04 -15.67
C CYS A 353 13.03 0.43 -16.95
N LEU A 354 12.40 0.27 -18.12
CA LEU A 354 12.98 0.71 -19.39
C LEU A 354 13.19 2.22 -19.41
N ASN A 355 12.24 3.01 -18.90
CA ASN A 355 12.35 4.46 -18.85
C ASN A 355 13.45 4.96 -17.89
N ARG A 356 13.90 4.13 -16.94
CA ARG A 356 15.02 4.46 -16.03
C ARG A 356 16.40 4.31 -16.67
N ILE A 357 16.50 3.65 -17.81
CA ILE A 357 17.72 3.60 -18.63
C ILE A 357 17.75 4.89 -19.46
N GLU A 358 18.78 5.72 -19.35
CA GLU A 358 18.80 7.04 -19.99
C GLU A 358 18.96 6.95 -21.52
N ASP A 359 19.76 5.98 -22.00
CA ASP A 359 20.06 5.79 -23.41
C ASP A 359 19.00 4.92 -24.11
N LYS A 360 18.34 5.46 -25.13
CA LYS A 360 17.34 4.75 -25.93
C LYS A 360 17.94 3.58 -26.72
N THR A 361 19.19 3.71 -27.18
CA THR A 361 19.87 2.65 -27.91
C THR A 361 20.20 1.48 -26.97
N GLU A 362 20.59 1.78 -25.72
CA GLU A 362 20.79 0.75 -24.69
C GLU A 362 19.49 0.01 -24.36
N ARG A 363 18.36 0.73 -24.27
CA ARG A 363 17.02 0.10 -24.11
C ARG A 363 16.71 -0.85 -25.26
N ALA A 364 16.98 -0.45 -26.50
CA ALA A 364 16.73 -1.28 -27.67
C ALA A 364 17.61 -2.53 -27.68
N ASP A 365 18.92 -2.35 -27.48
CA ASP A 365 19.91 -3.42 -27.37
C ASP A 365 19.53 -4.45 -26.31
N PHE A 366 18.99 -3.99 -25.19
CA PHE A 366 18.52 -4.84 -24.12
C PHE A 366 17.43 -5.81 -24.58
N ILE A 367 16.38 -5.27 -25.21
CA ILE A 367 15.24 -6.04 -25.70
C ILE A 367 15.68 -6.99 -26.83
N ILE A 368 16.55 -6.55 -27.73
CA ILE A 368 17.11 -7.39 -28.79
C ILE A 368 17.89 -8.57 -28.18
N LYS A 369 18.78 -8.31 -27.22
CA LYS A 369 19.55 -9.37 -26.53
C LYS A 369 18.63 -10.36 -25.81
N TYR A 370 17.55 -9.88 -25.19
CA TYR A 370 16.54 -10.73 -24.56
C TYR A 370 15.85 -11.64 -25.59
N MET A 371 15.38 -11.05 -26.70
CA MET A 371 14.69 -11.78 -27.78
C MET A 371 15.55 -12.86 -28.42
N CYS A 372 16.88 -12.70 -28.48
CA CYS A 372 17.77 -13.71 -29.04
C CYS A 372 17.87 -14.99 -28.18
N HIS A 373 17.61 -14.89 -26.88
CA HIS A 373 17.86 -15.98 -25.92
C HIS A 373 16.60 -16.54 -25.26
N ASN A 374 15.52 -15.76 -25.19
CA ASN A 374 14.32 -16.11 -24.44
C ASN A 374 13.06 -16.06 -25.32
N LYS A 375 12.02 -16.78 -24.88
CA LYS A 375 10.77 -16.97 -25.63
C LYS A 375 9.63 -16.07 -25.12
N GLY A 376 9.93 -15.01 -24.39
CA GLY A 376 8.92 -14.09 -23.86
C GLY A 376 8.30 -13.23 -24.96
N LEU A 377 7.13 -13.57 -25.51
CA LEU A 377 6.55 -12.91 -26.69
C LEU A 377 5.39 -11.96 -26.35
N SER A 378 4.56 -12.24 -25.34
CA SER A 378 3.35 -11.44 -25.10
C SER A 378 3.67 -10.04 -24.61
N SER A 379 4.61 -9.92 -23.67
CA SER A 379 5.05 -8.62 -23.14
C SER A 379 5.70 -7.75 -24.20
N ILE A 380 6.46 -8.36 -25.11
CA ILE A 380 7.10 -7.64 -26.22
C ILE A 380 6.05 -7.17 -27.21
N SER A 381 5.05 -7.99 -27.53
CA SER A 381 3.91 -7.55 -28.35
C SER A 381 3.17 -6.38 -27.70
N LYS A 382 2.86 -6.45 -26.40
CA LYS A 382 2.21 -5.36 -25.65
C LYS A 382 3.06 -4.08 -25.67
N LEU A 383 4.39 -4.21 -25.52
CA LEU A 383 5.35 -3.10 -25.59
C LEU A 383 5.35 -2.43 -26.97
N LEU A 384 5.49 -3.21 -28.03
CA LEU A 384 5.54 -2.72 -29.40
C LEU A 384 4.22 -2.06 -29.83
N ASN A 385 3.08 -2.62 -29.44
CA ASN A 385 1.76 -2.03 -29.69
C ASN A 385 1.59 -0.70 -28.93
N SER A 386 2.09 -0.60 -27.69
CA SER A 386 2.08 0.65 -26.92
C SER A 386 2.96 1.72 -27.57
N GLU A 387 4.15 1.36 -28.03
CA GLU A 387 5.07 2.26 -28.73
C GLU A 387 4.49 2.77 -30.05
N GLU A 388 3.85 1.92 -30.84
CA GLU A 388 3.19 2.32 -32.08
C GLU A 388 2.06 3.32 -31.83
N ARG A 389 1.26 3.09 -30.78
CA ARG A 389 0.23 4.02 -30.34
C ARG A 389 0.83 5.36 -29.93
N ASN A 390 1.90 5.35 -29.12
CA ASN A 390 2.60 6.57 -28.70
C ASN A 390 3.15 7.35 -29.90
N GLN A 391 3.76 6.68 -30.89
CA GLN A 391 4.22 7.32 -32.14
C GLN A 391 3.07 7.98 -32.90
N SER A 392 1.92 7.29 -33.02
CA SER A 392 0.74 7.84 -33.72
C SER A 392 0.11 9.04 -33.02
N GLU A 393 0.21 9.09 -31.69
CA GLU A 393 -0.33 10.16 -30.85
C GLU A 393 0.68 11.30 -30.60
N GLY A 394 1.91 11.21 -31.13
CA GLY A 394 2.97 12.20 -30.93
C GLY A 394 3.48 12.26 -29.48
N LYS A 395 3.35 11.18 -28.73
CA LYS A 395 3.85 11.04 -27.34
C LYS A 395 5.31 10.59 -27.31
N GLU A 396 5.94 10.71 -26.15
CA GLU A 396 7.31 10.24 -25.93
C GLU A 396 7.42 8.72 -26.13
N THR A 397 8.44 8.30 -26.88
CA THR A 397 8.71 6.90 -27.22
C THR A 397 9.89 6.36 -26.45
N ILE A 398 9.81 5.10 -26.06
CA ILE A 398 10.88 4.37 -25.37
C ILE A 398 12.06 4.16 -26.30
N PHE A 399 11.82 3.90 -27.59
CA PHE A 399 12.83 3.62 -28.61
C PHE A 399 12.90 4.72 -29.67
N ASP A 400 14.04 4.80 -30.35
CA ASP A 400 14.18 5.56 -31.59
C ASP A 400 13.54 4.82 -32.77
N THR A 401 13.14 5.55 -33.81
CA THR A 401 12.38 4.99 -34.94
C THR A 401 13.15 3.88 -35.68
N SER A 402 14.48 4.01 -35.81
CA SER A 402 15.33 2.97 -36.42
C SER A 402 15.30 1.68 -35.62
N ASP A 403 15.50 1.79 -34.31
CA ASP A 403 15.63 0.68 -33.40
C ASP A 403 14.28 -0.01 -33.20
N PHE A 404 13.20 0.77 -33.09
CA PHE A 404 11.83 0.26 -33.06
C PHE A 404 11.51 -0.59 -34.29
N ASN A 405 11.88 -0.13 -35.49
CA ASN A 405 11.69 -0.90 -36.71
C ASN A 405 12.53 -2.18 -36.73
N PHE A 406 13.76 -2.13 -36.23
CA PHE A 406 14.62 -3.30 -36.10
C PHE A 406 14.03 -4.34 -35.12
N ILE A 407 13.58 -3.91 -33.94
CA ILE A 407 12.94 -4.78 -32.94
C ILE A 407 11.69 -5.43 -33.52
N LYS A 408 10.85 -4.70 -34.26
CA LYS A 408 9.68 -5.28 -34.95
C LYS A 408 10.08 -6.39 -35.91
N CYS A 409 11.11 -6.18 -36.74
CA CYS A 409 11.60 -7.19 -37.69
C CYS A 409 12.11 -8.44 -36.95
N GLU A 410 12.91 -8.27 -35.90
CA GLU A 410 13.42 -9.39 -35.09
C GLU A 410 12.29 -10.13 -34.35
N PHE A 411 11.30 -9.41 -33.82
CA PHE A 411 10.13 -9.99 -33.18
C PHE A 411 9.34 -10.89 -34.14
N ILE A 412 9.09 -10.43 -35.38
CA ILE A 412 8.44 -11.24 -36.41
C ILE A 412 9.30 -12.44 -36.82
N ARG A 413 10.62 -12.26 -36.94
CA ARG A 413 11.54 -13.36 -37.23
C ARG A 413 11.47 -14.45 -36.16
N ASN A 414 11.39 -14.07 -34.89
CA ASN A 414 11.24 -15.01 -33.79
C ASN A 414 9.90 -15.76 -33.82
N ILE A 415 8.79 -15.07 -34.08
CA ILE A 415 7.48 -15.72 -34.26
C ILE A 415 7.54 -16.75 -35.39
N LYS A 416 8.10 -16.39 -36.55
CA LYS A 416 8.27 -17.30 -37.70
C LYS A 416 9.14 -18.51 -37.36
N ASN A 417 10.25 -18.30 -36.66
CA ASN A 417 11.13 -19.40 -36.27
C ASN A 417 10.43 -20.37 -35.30
N ILE A 418 9.68 -19.86 -34.32
CA ILE A 418 8.93 -20.69 -33.38
C ILE A 418 7.79 -21.42 -34.11
N SER A 419 7.10 -20.76 -35.03
CA SER A 419 5.99 -21.33 -35.78
C SER A 419 6.42 -22.52 -36.66
N VAL A 420 7.67 -22.52 -37.14
CA VAL A 420 8.28 -23.64 -37.90
C VAL A 420 8.88 -24.72 -37.00
N THR A 421 9.56 -24.32 -35.90
CA THR A 421 10.30 -25.28 -35.06
C THR A 421 9.45 -25.99 -34.02
N ASN A 422 8.48 -25.32 -33.39
CA ASN A 422 7.62 -25.86 -32.33
C ASN A 422 6.25 -25.15 -32.32
N PRO A 423 5.34 -25.48 -33.25
CA PRO A 423 4.03 -24.83 -33.35
C PRO A 423 3.16 -24.99 -32.08
N ASP A 424 3.29 -26.11 -31.38
CA ASP A 424 2.54 -26.37 -30.14
C ASP A 424 2.86 -25.37 -29.02
N VAL A 425 4.11 -24.89 -28.94
CA VAL A 425 4.53 -23.88 -27.95
C VAL A 425 3.83 -22.55 -28.23
N LEU A 426 3.65 -22.20 -29.50
CA LEU A 426 2.97 -20.97 -29.89
C LEU A 426 1.48 -21.01 -29.49
N LEU A 427 0.85 -22.18 -29.61
CA LEU A 427 -0.55 -22.38 -29.20
C LEU A 427 -0.75 -22.35 -27.68
N GLN A 428 0.29 -22.56 -26.88
CA GLN A 428 0.21 -22.50 -25.42
C GLN A 428 0.10 -21.06 -24.88
N TYR A 429 0.51 -20.04 -25.65
CA TYR A 429 0.40 -18.65 -25.21
C TYR A 429 -1.06 -18.20 -25.11
N ASN A 430 -1.43 -17.59 -23.98
CA ASN A 430 -2.75 -16.97 -23.79
C ASN A 430 -2.98 -15.80 -24.77
N SER A 431 -1.90 -15.14 -25.21
CA SER A 431 -1.91 -14.02 -26.15
C SER A 431 -1.84 -14.44 -27.62
N PHE A 432 -2.00 -15.73 -27.95
CA PHE A 432 -1.81 -16.27 -29.29
C PHE A 432 -2.48 -15.43 -30.39
N LEU A 433 -3.77 -15.10 -30.24
CA LEU A 433 -4.51 -14.31 -31.22
C LEU A 433 -3.88 -12.91 -31.43
N SER A 434 -3.48 -12.25 -30.33
CA SER A 434 -2.81 -10.95 -30.41
C SER A 434 -1.45 -11.03 -31.11
N LEU A 435 -0.68 -12.11 -30.89
CA LEU A 435 0.59 -12.34 -31.57
C LEU A 435 0.39 -12.55 -33.09
N MET A 436 -0.67 -13.25 -33.48
CA MET A 436 -1.00 -13.48 -34.89
C MET A 436 -1.42 -12.19 -35.60
N TYR A 437 -2.21 -11.34 -34.93
CA TYR A 437 -2.50 -10.00 -35.45
C TYR A 437 -1.24 -9.12 -35.55
N SER A 438 -0.30 -9.19 -34.60
CA SER A 438 1.00 -8.52 -34.71
C SER A 438 1.81 -9.03 -35.92
N TRP A 439 1.81 -10.34 -36.20
CA TRP A 439 2.47 -10.90 -37.37
C TRP A 439 1.79 -10.48 -38.68
N LYS A 440 0.45 -10.48 -38.75
CA LYS A 440 -0.28 -9.92 -39.90
C LYS A 440 0.04 -8.44 -40.12
N LYS A 441 0.13 -7.65 -39.05
CA LYS A 441 0.35 -6.20 -39.13
C LYS A 441 1.78 -5.81 -39.53
N TRP A 442 2.79 -6.45 -38.94
CA TRP A 442 4.20 -6.06 -39.10
C TRP A 442 5.02 -7.00 -40.00
N GLY A 443 4.49 -8.18 -40.32
CA GLY A 443 5.14 -9.16 -41.20
C GLY A 443 4.48 -9.27 -42.58
N ASN A 444 4.80 -10.35 -43.29
CA ASN A 444 4.19 -10.65 -44.59
C ASN A 444 2.89 -11.43 -44.40
N ASN A 445 1.77 -10.88 -44.89
CA ASN A 445 0.44 -11.49 -44.84
C ASN A 445 0.39 -12.88 -45.51
N GLN A 446 1.17 -13.12 -46.55
CA GLN A 446 1.17 -14.42 -47.24
C GLN A 446 1.81 -15.53 -46.39
N ASP A 447 2.83 -15.18 -45.59
CA ASP A 447 3.56 -16.15 -44.76
C ASP A 447 2.68 -16.66 -43.61
N ILE A 448 1.89 -15.78 -42.99
CA ILE A 448 0.99 -16.18 -41.90
C ILE A 448 -0.18 -17.02 -42.41
N LEU A 449 -0.78 -16.64 -43.55
CA LEU A 449 -1.90 -17.40 -44.14
C LEU A 449 -1.44 -18.79 -44.59
N SER A 450 -0.26 -18.90 -45.20
CA SER A 450 0.31 -20.20 -45.58
C SER A 450 0.65 -21.06 -44.36
N TRP A 451 1.14 -20.46 -43.27
CA TRP A 451 1.36 -21.17 -42.02
C TRP A 451 0.04 -21.70 -41.43
N PHE A 452 -1.01 -20.88 -41.33
CA PHE A 452 -2.32 -21.32 -40.86
C PHE A 452 -2.91 -22.45 -41.72
N GLN A 453 -2.73 -22.40 -43.05
CA GLN A 453 -3.15 -23.48 -43.95
C GLN A 453 -2.36 -24.79 -43.76
N SER A 454 -1.09 -24.69 -43.35
CA SER A 454 -0.22 -25.85 -43.11
C SER A 454 -0.51 -26.57 -41.81
N ILE A 455 -1.02 -25.88 -40.80
CA ILE A 455 -1.35 -26.43 -39.48
C ILE A 455 -2.82 -26.87 -39.36
N THR A 456 -3.71 -26.37 -40.22
CA THR A 456 -5.14 -26.75 -40.32
C THR A 456 -5.37 -27.82 -41.38
N THR A 457 -4.58 -28.89 -41.34
CA THR A 457 -4.73 -30.04 -42.28
C THR A 457 -5.73 -31.07 -41.79
N ASP A 458 -5.90 -31.20 -40.47
CA ASP A 458 -6.80 -32.14 -39.84
C ASP A 458 -7.81 -31.43 -38.92
N TYR A 459 -8.87 -32.14 -38.57
CA TYR A 459 -9.94 -31.59 -37.74
C TYR A 459 -9.49 -31.29 -36.31
N GLN A 460 -8.59 -32.11 -35.75
CA GLN A 460 -8.10 -31.92 -34.38
C GLN A 460 -7.28 -30.64 -34.26
N SER A 461 -6.37 -30.35 -35.20
CA SER A 461 -5.59 -29.10 -35.17
C SER A 461 -6.44 -27.88 -35.50
N THR A 462 -7.47 -28.05 -36.36
CA THR A 462 -8.43 -26.98 -36.64
C THR A 462 -9.23 -26.60 -35.38
N ILE A 463 -9.70 -27.58 -34.60
CA ILE A 463 -10.40 -27.34 -33.33
C ILE A 463 -9.46 -26.70 -32.30
N LYS A 464 -8.20 -27.15 -32.21
CA LYS A 464 -7.18 -26.55 -31.33
C LYS A 464 -6.90 -25.08 -31.65
N ILE A 465 -7.00 -24.66 -32.90
CA ILE A 465 -6.83 -23.26 -33.29
C ILE A 465 -8.10 -22.45 -33.03
N LEU A 466 -9.27 -23.00 -33.37
CA LEU A 466 -10.55 -22.33 -33.11
C LEU A 466 -10.79 -22.11 -31.63
N SER A 467 -10.35 -23.03 -30.76
CA SER A 467 -10.42 -22.84 -29.31
C SER A 467 -9.61 -21.63 -28.84
N LYS A 468 -8.54 -21.25 -29.55
CA LYS A 468 -7.74 -20.05 -29.27
C LYS A 468 -8.35 -18.77 -29.84
N PHE A 469 -9.33 -18.89 -30.73
CA PHE A 469 -10.10 -17.76 -31.24
C PHE A 469 -11.38 -17.52 -30.41
N ALA A 470 -11.70 -18.42 -29.48
CA ALA A 470 -12.80 -18.23 -28.54
C ALA A 470 -12.49 -17.06 -27.60
N GLN A 471 -13.43 -16.12 -27.54
CA GLN A 471 -13.41 -14.96 -26.67
C GLN A 471 -14.52 -15.09 -25.63
N THR A 472 -14.36 -14.39 -24.52
CA THR A 472 -15.33 -14.39 -23.43
C THR A 472 -15.90 -13.00 -23.20
N ASN A 473 -17.24 -12.91 -23.20
CA ASN A 473 -17.97 -11.71 -22.80
C ASN A 473 -18.68 -11.98 -21.47
N HIS A 474 -18.69 -10.97 -20.61
CA HIS A 474 -19.51 -10.96 -19.41
C HIS A 474 -20.78 -10.13 -19.66
N SER A 475 -21.95 -10.75 -19.56
CA SER A 475 -23.23 -10.06 -19.67
C SER A 475 -23.90 -9.93 -18.29
N TYR A 476 -24.58 -8.81 -18.08
CA TYR A 476 -25.37 -8.51 -16.87
C TYR A 476 -26.80 -8.17 -17.28
N ASN A 477 -27.77 -8.91 -16.75
CA ASN A 477 -29.16 -8.50 -16.83
C ASN A 477 -29.52 -7.61 -15.63
N SER A 478 -30.41 -6.64 -15.85
CA SER A 478 -30.92 -5.79 -14.77
C SER A 478 -31.61 -6.67 -13.70
N GLY A 479 -31.02 -6.73 -12.51
CA GLY A 479 -31.49 -7.55 -11.38
C GLY A 479 -30.57 -8.71 -11.00
N ASP A 480 -29.57 -9.06 -11.80
CA ASP A 480 -28.62 -10.12 -11.47
C ASP A 480 -27.48 -9.63 -10.56
N TYR A 481 -27.15 -10.42 -9.54
CA TYR A 481 -26.04 -10.14 -8.61
C TYR A 481 -24.68 -10.65 -9.10
N THR A 482 -24.61 -11.41 -10.21
CA THR A 482 -23.39 -11.98 -10.78
C THR A 482 -23.41 -11.94 -12.31
N SER A 483 -22.25 -11.80 -12.96
CA SER A 483 -22.13 -11.86 -14.42
C SER A 483 -22.40 -13.27 -14.95
N ARG A 484 -22.95 -13.37 -16.16
CA ARG A 484 -22.90 -14.60 -16.97
C ARG A 484 -21.71 -14.53 -17.91
N GLU A 485 -20.92 -15.60 -17.96
CA GLU A 485 -19.78 -15.74 -18.85
C GLU A 485 -20.21 -16.45 -20.14
N ASN A 486 -20.27 -15.71 -21.25
CA ASN A 486 -20.63 -16.22 -22.56
C ASN A 486 -19.36 -16.35 -23.41
N HIS A 487 -19.13 -17.52 -23.98
CA HIS A 487 -18.03 -17.79 -24.91
C HIS A 487 -18.53 -17.65 -26.35
N TYR A 488 -17.73 -17.06 -27.24
CA TYR A 488 -18.10 -16.89 -28.65
C TYR A 488 -16.85 -16.84 -29.56
N ILE A 489 -17.03 -17.10 -30.84
CA ILE A 489 -16.00 -16.97 -31.89
C ILE A 489 -16.54 -16.01 -32.95
N LYS A 490 -15.81 -14.92 -33.24
CA LYS A 490 -16.17 -14.01 -34.33
C LYS A 490 -15.78 -14.61 -35.67
N ALA A 491 -16.69 -14.60 -36.64
CA ALA A 491 -16.41 -15.09 -37.99
C ALA A 491 -15.40 -14.18 -38.71
N ASP A 492 -15.41 -12.87 -38.46
CA ASP A 492 -14.39 -11.92 -38.94
C ASP A 492 -12.98 -12.33 -38.52
N THR A 493 -12.80 -12.70 -37.25
CA THR A 493 -11.51 -13.18 -36.73
C THR A 493 -11.08 -14.47 -37.40
N VAL A 494 -12.01 -15.34 -37.79
CA VAL A 494 -11.68 -16.56 -38.52
C VAL A 494 -11.30 -16.24 -39.98
N GLU A 495 -12.07 -15.39 -40.68
CA GLU A 495 -11.77 -14.98 -42.07
C GLU A 495 -10.43 -14.27 -42.20
N ASP A 496 -10.02 -13.55 -41.15
CA ASP A 496 -8.75 -12.86 -41.11
C ASP A 496 -7.53 -13.79 -41.30
N PHE A 497 -7.66 -15.07 -40.96
CA PHE A 497 -6.56 -16.04 -40.96
C PHE A 497 -6.85 -17.35 -41.70
N LEU A 498 -8.12 -17.74 -41.85
CA LEU A 498 -8.55 -19.04 -42.36
C LEU A 498 -9.68 -18.91 -43.37
N ASP A 499 -9.74 -19.85 -44.33
CA ASP A 499 -10.84 -19.96 -45.28
C ASP A 499 -12.03 -20.71 -44.64
N ILE A 500 -13.11 -19.97 -44.37
CA ILE A 500 -14.35 -20.50 -43.78
C ILE A 500 -14.91 -21.68 -44.58
N ASN A 501 -14.85 -21.64 -45.92
CA ASN A 501 -15.44 -22.70 -46.75
C ASN A 501 -14.66 -24.00 -46.63
N ARG A 502 -13.33 -23.90 -46.52
CA ARG A 502 -12.46 -25.05 -46.26
C ARG A 502 -12.74 -25.66 -44.88
N ILE A 503 -12.89 -24.84 -43.84
CA ILE A 503 -13.19 -25.33 -42.48
C ILE A 503 -14.56 -26.01 -42.42
N LYS A 504 -15.59 -25.41 -43.05
CA LYS A 504 -16.93 -26.03 -43.14
C LYS A 504 -16.86 -27.42 -43.78
N THR A 505 -16.14 -27.55 -44.90
CA THR A 505 -15.96 -28.83 -45.58
C THR A 505 -15.26 -29.88 -44.70
N ILE A 506 -14.29 -29.46 -43.87
CA ILE A 506 -13.62 -30.35 -42.91
C ILE A 506 -14.59 -30.83 -41.82
N PHE A 507 -15.44 -29.95 -41.28
CA PHE A 507 -16.38 -30.31 -40.22
C PHE A 507 -17.64 -31.03 -40.69
N ASP A 508 -18.11 -30.78 -41.92
CA ASP A 508 -19.24 -31.48 -42.52
C ASP A 508 -18.92 -32.94 -42.86
N ALA A 509 -17.63 -33.29 -42.95
CA ALA A 509 -17.14 -34.64 -43.19
C ALA A 509 -17.01 -35.51 -41.91
N ILE A 510 -17.34 -34.97 -40.73
CA ILE A 510 -17.10 -35.61 -39.42
C ILE A 510 -18.42 -35.95 -38.73
N ASP A 511 -18.47 -37.14 -38.12
CA ASP A 511 -19.55 -37.51 -37.21
C ASP A 511 -19.31 -36.87 -35.82
N LEU A 512 -20.11 -35.84 -35.52
CA LEU A 512 -20.05 -35.09 -34.27
C LEU A 512 -20.17 -35.98 -33.02
N SER A 513 -20.85 -37.14 -33.12
CA SER A 513 -21.07 -38.06 -31.99
C SER A 513 -19.80 -38.75 -31.46
N THR A 514 -18.70 -38.67 -32.21
CA THR A 514 -17.40 -39.29 -31.88
C THR A 514 -16.41 -38.36 -31.17
N LEU A 515 -16.77 -37.07 -31.01
CA LEU A 515 -15.93 -36.03 -30.43
C LEU A 515 -16.18 -35.83 -28.93
N SER A 516 -15.21 -35.21 -28.24
CA SER A 516 -15.40 -34.78 -26.86
C SER A 516 -16.44 -33.66 -26.73
N VAL A 517 -17.04 -33.49 -25.55
CA VAL A 517 -18.04 -32.44 -25.30
C VAL A 517 -17.45 -31.03 -25.51
N GLU A 518 -16.17 -30.84 -25.19
CA GLU A 518 -15.46 -29.56 -25.40
C GLU A 518 -15.26 -29.27 -26.89
N ASP A 519 -14.85 -30.27 -27.68
CA ASP A 519 -14.65 -30.13 -29.12
C ASP A 519 -15.99 -29.84 -29.84
N GLN A 520 -17.07 -30.49 -29.43
CA GLN A 520 -18.42 -30.23 -29.95
C GLN A 520 -18.85 -28.78 -29.67
N ASN A 521 -18.56 -28.27 -28.48
CA ASN A 521 -18.89 -26.90 -28.09
C ASN A 521 -18.15 -25.88 -28.96
N ILE A 522 -16.84 -26.07 -29.22
CA ILE A 522 -16.06 -25.17 -30.09
C ILE A 522 -16.62 -25.15 -31.52
N ILE A 523 -17.02 -26.30 -32.07
CA ILE A 523 -17.63 -26.38 -33.40
C ILE A 523 -18.98 -25.65 -33.42
N GLN A 524 -19.78 -25.77 -32.36
CA GLN A 524 -21.05 -25.03 -32.24
C GLN A 524 -20.82 -23.52 -32.16
N LEU A 525 -19.86 -23.06 -31.35
CA LEU A 525 -19.49 -21.64 -31.26
C LEU A 525 -19.04 -21.07 -32.60
N PHE A 526 -18.29 -21.84 -33.39
CA PHE A 526 -17.89 -21.44 -34.74
C PHE A 526 -19.08 -21.33 -35.69
N LYS A 527 -19.98 -22.33 -35.72
CA LYS A 527 -21.20 -22.30 -36.55
C LYS A 527 -22.09 -21.11 -36.18
N GLN A 528 -22.28 -20.87 -34.88
CA GLN A 528 -23.05 -19.74 -34.36
C GLN A 528 -22.41 -18.39 -34.73
N GLY A 529 -21.08 -18.27 -34.68
CA GLY A 529 -20.36 -17.08 -35.12
C GLY A 529 -20.63 -16.72 -36.60
N ILE A 530 -20.65 -17.73 -37.48
CA ILE A 530 -20.97 -17.55 -38.90
C ILE A 530 -22.42 -17.13 -39.10
N GLU A 531 -23.36 -17.73 -38.36
CA GLU A 531 -24.78 -17.33 -38.42
C GLU A 531 -24.99 -15.90 -37.92
N ASN A 532 -24.31 -15.50 -36.83
CA ASN A 532 -24.36 -14.15 -36.31
C ASN A 532 -23.84 -13.11 -37.32
N LYS A 533 -22.78 -13.42 -38.05
CA LYS A 533 -22.29 -12.57 -39.15
C LYS A 533 -23.28 -12.47 -40.30
N ALA A 534 -23.87 -13.59 -40.73
CA ALA A 534 -24.89 -13.59 -41.77
C ALA A 534 -26.14 -12.77 -41.40
N ASN A 535 -26.44 -12.69 -40.10
CA ASN A 535 -27.56 -11.92 -39.54
C ASN A 535 -27.20 -10.47 -39.16
N GLY A 536 -25.93 -10.06 -39.29
CA GLY A 536 -25.46 -8.73 -38.92
C GLY A 536 -25.41 -8.44 -37.41
N THR A 537 -25.36 -9.48 -36.56
CA THR A 537 -25.39 -9.37 -35.09
C THR A 537 -24.06 -9.74 -34.43
N GLU A 538 -22.94 -9.63 -35.16
CA GLU A 538 -21.62 -10.10 -34.72
C GLU A 538 -21.01 -9.26 -33.58
N GLU A 539 -21.52 -8.05 -33.33
CA GLU A 539 -21.07 -7.14 -32.27
C GLU A 539 -21.79 -7.29 -30.93
N ASN A 540 -22.84 -8.13 -30.84
CA ASN A 540 -23.68 -8.28 -29.64
C ASN A 540 -23.35 -9.50 -28.77
#